data_AF-W5SBA6-F1
#
_entry.id   AF-W5SBA6-F1
#
_cell.length_a   1.000
_cell.length_b   1.000
_cell.length_c   1.000
_cell.angle_alpha   90.00
_cell.angle_beta   90.00
_cell.angle_gamma   90.00
#
_symmetry.space_group_name_H-M   'P 1'
#
loop_
_entity.id
_entity.type
_entity.pdbx_description
1 polymer ?
#
loop_
_entity_poly.entity_id
_entity_poly.type
_entity_poly.pdbx_seq_one_letter_code
_entity_poly.pdbx_strand_id
1 'polypeptide(L)'
;VLKRTENFIEKTKHKKKSNIKLKENKLASKQKELSRILDEIKVILKNEGYNSKQLEIQIQKVYEQYKDKPHFIIENNKYNDLEKIIGKLKKSVECVEVITKEDEKEIRNNVFSILLEQLRHKVDTSVLVPILKDYLNKQNKLEYNKVFSNHYYYELLELVGDGGNYLKLGESEKITS
;
A
#
# COMPACT_ATOMS: atom_id res chain seq x y z
N VAL A 1 4.81 -52.31 54.21
CA VAL A 1 3.77 -51.47 53.54
C VAL A 1 4.35 -50.20 52.89
N LEU A 2 5.40 -49.58 53.46
CA LEU A 2 6.05 -48.34 52.94
C LEU A 2 6.59 -48.38 51.48
N LYS A 3 7.16 -49.50 51.01
CA LYS A 3 7.75 -49.58 49.64
C LYS A 3 6.72 -49.49 48.50
N ARG A 4 5.43 -49.74 48.77
CA ARG A 4 4.36 -49.71 47.74
C ARG A 4 3.86 -48.28 47.51
N THR A 5 3.86 -47.44 48.54
CA THR A 5 3.44 -46.04 48.49
C THR A 5 4.48 -45.14 47.83
N GLU A 6 5.78 -45.36 48.06
CA GLU A 6 6.86 -44.61 47.37
C GLU A 6 6.83 -44.81 45.85
N ASN A 7 6.71 -46.06 45.39
CA ASN A 7 6.63 -46.40 43.97
C ASN A 7 5.40 -45.79 43.26
N PHE A 8 4.31 -45.58 44.00
CA PHE A 8 3.09 -44.95 43.46
C PHE A 8 3.26 -43.43 43.30
N ILE A 9 3.95 -42.79 44.24
CA ILE A 9 4.27 -41.35 44.19
C ILE A 9 5.30 -41.06 43.09
N GLU A 10 6.31 -41.91 42.92
CA GLU A 10 7.27 -41.78 41.81
C GLU A 10 6.61 -41.95 40.44
N LYS A 11 5.77 -42.98 40.25
CA LYS A 11 5.07 -43.19 38.97
C LYS A 11 4.14 -42.03 38.61
N THR A 12 3.46 -41.43 39.58
CA THR A 12 2.58 -40.26 39.34
C THR A 12 3.37 -38.98 39.05
N LYS A 13 4.52 -38.76 39.70
CA LYS A 13 5.46 -37.67 39.36
C LYS A 13 6.04 -37.83 37.96
N HIS A 14 6.47 -39.03 37.57
CA HIS A 14 6.98 -39.31 36.22
C HIS A 14 5.90 -39.14 35.14
N LYS A 15 4.67 -39.61 35.39
CA LYS A 15 3.52 -39.36 34.49
C LYS A 15 3.24 -37.87 34.32
N LYS A 16 3.20 -37.08 35.41
CA LYS A 16 3.01 -35.62 35.34
C LYS A 16 4.12 -34.93 34.54
N LYS A 17 5.40 -35.26 34.78
CA LYS A 17 6.55 -34.70 34.04
C LYS A 17 6.49 -35.01 32.54
N SER A 18 6.12 -36.24 32.17
CA SER A 18 6.00 -36.65 30.78
C SER A 18 4.86 -35.93 30.04
N ASN A 19 3.71 -35.74 30.68
CA ASN A 19 2.56 -35.02 30.10
C ASN A 19 2.83 -33.52 29.93
N ILE A 20 3.65 -32.91 30.79
CA ILE A 20 4.07 -31.50 30.66
C ILE A 20 4.96 -31.32 29.43
N LYS A 21 6.01 -32.15 29.27
CA LYS A 21 6.87 -32.13 28.07
C LYS A 21 6.08 -32.33 26.76
N LEU A 22 5.09 -33.22 26.77
CA LEU A 22 4.24 -33.49 25.60
C LEU A 22 3.33 -32.29 25.25
N LYS A 23 2.82 -31.57 26.27
CA LYS A 23 2.04 -30.34 26.08
C LYS A 23 2.90 -29.18 25.58
N GLU A 24 4.11 -29.02 26.09
CA GLU A 24 5.07 -28.00 25.63
C GLU A 24 5.41 -28.20 24.14
N ASN A 25 5.69 -29.44 23.73
CA ASN A 25 5.96 -29.76 22.32
C ASN A 25 4.77 -29.45 21.40
N LYS A 26 3.53 -29.69 21.87
CA LYS A 26 2.31 -29.42 21.09
C LYS A 26 1.98 -27.94 21.00
N LEU A 27 2.32 -27.14 22.02
CA LEU A 27 2.16 -25.68 21.96
C LEU A 27 3.19 -25.07 21.01
N ALA A 28 4.45 -25.50 21.12
CA ALA A 28 5.54 -25.03 20.24
C ALA A 28 5.25 -25.31 18.76
N SER A 29 4.69 -26.48 18.43
CA SER A 29 4.30 -26.79 17.04
C SER A 29 3.21 -25.86 16.54
N LYS A 30 2.20 -25.57 17.37
CA LYS A 30 1.15 -24.60 17.02
C LYS A 30 1.68 -23.17 16.92
N GLN A 31 2.61 -22.75 17.76
CA GLN A 31 3.23 -21.42 17.65
C GLN A 31 4.00 -21.26 16.33
N LYS A 32 4.73 -22.31 15.91
CA LYS A 32 5.42 -22.34 14.62
C LYS A 32 4.45 -22.25 13.44
N GLU A 33 3.32 -22.94 13.53
CA GLU A 33 2.26 -22.89 12.52
C GLU A 33 1.59 -21.51 12.44
N LEU A 34 1.32 -20.89 13.60
CA LEU A 34 0.85 -19.51 13.67
C LEU A 34 1.83 -18.54 12.98
N SER A 35 3.13 -18.63 13.27
CA SER A 35 4.15 -17.81 12.62
C SER A 35 4.11 -17.97 11.11
N ARG A 36 4.02 -19.22 10.61
CA ARG A 36 3.97 -19.49 9.17
C ARG A 36 2.76 -18.82 8.51
N ILE A 37 1.58 -18.93 9.11
CA ILE A 37 0.34 -18.31 8.59
C ILE A 37 0.47 -16.79 8.54
N LEU A 38 1.04 -16.18 9.59
CA LEU A 38 1.24 -14.73 9.65
C LEU A 38 2.27 -14.26 8.60
N ASP A 39 3.34 -15.02 8.39
CA ASP A 39 4.34 -14.73 7.36
C ASP A 39 3.74 -14.84 5.95
N GLU A 40 2.91 -15.85 5.68
CA GLU A 40 2.17 -16.00 4.41
C GLU A 40 1.26 -14.78 4.17
N ILE A 41 0.51 -14.34 5.18
CA ILE A 41 -0.35 -13.15 5.10
C ILE A 41 0.48 -11.89 4.84
N LYS A 42 1.64 -11.74 5.51
CA LYS A 42 2.54 -10.61 5.29
C LYS A 42 3.00 -10.53 3.84
N VAL A 43 3.33 -11.67 3.22
CA VAL A 43 3.72 -11.73 1.80
C VAL A 43 2.56 -11.36 0.89
N ILE A 44 1.36 -11.90 1.13
CA ILE A 44 0.17 -11.59 0.35
C ILE A 44 -0.14 -10.09 0.40
N LEU A 45 -0.20 -9.49 1.60
CA LEU A 45 -0.51 -8.06 1.76
C LEU A 45 0.59 -7.17 1.18
N LYS A 46 1.86 -7.57 1.26
CA LYS A 46 2.95 -6.82 0.62
C LYS A 46 2.80 -6.81 -0.91
N ASN A 47 2.39 -7.94 -1.50
CA ASN A 47 2.14 -8.04 -2.94
C ASN A 47 0.87 -7.28 -3.36
N GLU A 48 -0.10 -7.08 -2.45
CA GLU A 48 -1.27 -6.21 -2.66
C GLU A 48 -0.94 -4.71 -2.50
N GLY A 49 0.32 -4.33 -2.25
CA GLY A 49 0.76 -2.92 -2.18
C GLY A 49 0.66 -2.28 -0.80
N TYR A 50 0.43 -3.05 0.27
CA TYR A 50 0.39 -2.52 1.64
C TYR A 50 1.78 -2.19 2.19
N ASN A 51 1.85 -1.17 3.05
CA ASN A 51 3.12 -0.70 3.64
C ASN A 51 3.79 -1.79 4.50
N SER A 52 4.99 -2.23 4.08
CA SER A 52 5.70 -3.34 4.72
C SER A 52 6.14 -3.07 6.16
N LYS A 53 6.52 -1.82 6.49
CA LYS A 53 6.96 -1.46 7.85
C LYS A 53 5.78 -1.48 8.83
N GLN A 54 4.65 -0.95 8.41
CA GLN A 54 3.42 -0.98 9.21
C GLN A 54 2.89 -2.42 9.38
N LEU A 55 2.92 -3.23 8.30
CA LEU A 55 2.56 -4.65 8.37
C LEU A 55 3.37 -5.42 9.41
N GLU A 56 4.69 -5.22 9.45
CA GLU A 56 5.56 -5.93 10.39
C GLU A 56 5.21 -5.64 11.84
N ILE A 57 4.94 -4.37 12.18
CA ILE A 57 4.52 -3.96 13.52
C ILE A 57 3.17 -4.60 13.89
N GLN A 58 2.21 -4.60 12.97
CA GLN A 58 0.88 -5.12 13.25
C GLN A 58 0.86 -6.65 13.32
N ILE A 59 1.59 -7.34 12.45
CA ILE A 59 1.76 -8.80 12.49
C ILE A 59 2.40 -9.22 13.81
N GLN A 60 3.41 -8.50 14.30
CA GLN A 60 4.03 -8.80 15.59
C GLN A 60 3.04 -8.68 16.75
N LYS A 61 2.18 -7.64 16.75
CA LYS A 61 1.13 -7.48 17.76
C LYS A 61 0.13 -8.64 17.74
N VAL A 62 -0.25 -9.10 16.55
CA VAL A 62 -1.12 -10.27 16.38
C VAL A 62 -0.43 -11.53 16.94
N TYR A 63 0.84 -11.75 16.61
CA TYR A 63 1.58 -12.90 17.15
C TYR A 63 1.60 -12.89 18.68
N GLU A 64 1.95 -11.76 19.31
CA GLU A 64 1.99 -11.65 20.77
C GLU A 64 0.63 -11.88 21.43
N GLN A 65 -0.46 -11.45 20.78
CA GLN A 65 -1.82 -11.65 21.29
C GLN A 65 -2.25 -13.13 21.28
N TYR A 66 -1.80 -13.90 20.29
CA TYR A 66 -2.28 -15.26 20.05
C TYR A 66 -1.24 -16.37 20.32
N LYS A 67 0.00 -16.03 20.69
CA LYS A 67 1.08 -17.01 20.97
C LYS A 67 0.69 -18.08 22.00
N ASP A 68 -0.14 -17.72 22.98
CA ASP A 68 -0.60 -18.62 24.05
C ASP A 68 -1.90 -19.36 23.67
N LYS A 69 -2.60 -18.88 22.63
CA LYS A 69 -3.86 -19.46 22.13
C LYS A 69 -3.87 -19.54 20.60
N PRO A 70 -2.90 -20.21 19.97
CA PRO A 70 -2.74 -20.22 18.50
C PRO A 70 -3.88 -20.97 17.78
N HIS A 71 -4.65 -21.80 18.48
CA HIS A 71 -5.77 -22.56 17.92
C HIS A 71 -6.90 -21.68 17.38
N PHE A 72 -7.09 -20.45 17.88
CA PHE A 72 -8.07 -19.52 17.32
C PHE A 72 -7.74 -19.10 15.89
N ILE A 73 -6.46 -19.11 15.51
CA ILE A 73 -6.01 -18.72 14.18
C ILE A 73 -5.82 -19.94 13.28
N ILE A 74 -5.22 -21.02 13.81
CA ILE A 74 -4.91 -22.23 13.02
C ILE A 74 -6.18 -22.97 12.63
N GLU A 75 -7.16 -23.09 13.55
CA GLU A 75 -8.42 -23.81 13.30
C GLU A 75 -9.43 -22.88 12.59
N ASN A 76 -9.03 -22.32 11.43
CA ASN A 76 -9.83 -21.34 10.67
C ASN A 76 -11.18 -21.90 10.18
N ASN A 77 -11.32 -23.22 10.10
CA ASN A 77 -12.60 -23.87 9.81
C ASN A 77 -13.60 -23.80 10.98
N LYS A 78 -13.11 -23.55 12.19
CA LYS A 78 -13.89 -23.52 13.44
C LYS A 78 -14.03 -22.10 13.98
N TYR A 79 -13.03 -21.24 13.75
CA TYR A 79 -12.97 -19.88 14.23
C TYR A 79 -12.72 -18.92 13.06
N ASN A 80 -13.43 -17.79 13.05
CA ASN A 80 -13.26 -16.77 12.02
C ASN A 80 -12.24 -15.67 12.42
N ASP A 81 -11.38 -15.95 13.40
CA ASP A 81 -10.47 -14.97 13.96
C ASP A 81 -9.37 -14.58 12.96
N LEU A 82 -8.94 -15.52 12.10
CA LEU A 82 -7.97 -15.24 11.06
C LEU A 82 -8.49 -14.19 10.06
N GLU A 83 -9.72 -14.35 9.56
CA GLU A 83 -10.33 -13.38 8.65
C GLU A 83 -10.50 -12.02 9.32
N LYS A 84 -10.92 -12.00 10.60
CA LYS A 84 -11.04 -10.75 11.38
C LYS A 84 -9.70 -10.05 11.56
N ILE A 85 -8.62 -10.81 11.76
CA ILE A 85 -7.26 -10.27 11.84
C ILE A 85 -6.85 -9.67 10.50
N ILE A 86 -7.05 -10.39 9.39
CA ILE A 86 -6.74 -9.89 8.04
C ILE A 86 -7.52 -8.60 7.77
N GLY A 87 -8.82 -8.55 8.11
CA GLY A 87 -9.63 -7.34 7.97
C GLY A 87 -9.15 -6.17 8.82
N LYS A 88 -8.68 -6.42 10.05
CA LYS A 88 -8.06 -5.39 10.89
C LYS A 88 -6.72 -4.90 10.33
N LEU A 89 -5.89 -5.82 9.81
CA LEU A 89 -4.62 -5.48 9.17
C LEU A 89 -4.86 -4.56 7.95
N LYS A 90 -5.78 -4.94 7.06
CA LYS A 90 -6.15 -4.14 5.88
C LYS A 90 -6.70 -2.74 6.22
N LYS A 91 -7.36 -2.57 7.37
CA LYS A 91 -7.89 -1.28 7.83
C LYS A 91 -6.87 -0.39 8.54
N SER A 92 -5.86 -1.00 9.18
CA SER A 92 -4.88 -0.29 10.02
C SER A 92 -3.58 0.03 9.29
N VAL A 93 -3.37 -0.56 8.11
CA VAL A 93 -2.20 -0.33 7.26
C VAL A 93 -2.65 0.34 5.98
N GLU A 94 -1.94 1.40 5.60
CA GLU A 94 -2.18 2.11 4.35
C GLU A 94 -1.72 1.27 3.14
N CYS A 95 -2.55 1.25 2.09
CA CYS A 95 -2.19 0.67 0.81
C CYS A 95 -1.47 1.73 -0.04
N VAL A 96 -0.16 1.59 -0.20
CA VAL A 96 0.70 2.58 -0.86
C VAL A 96 0.35 2.68 -2.35
N GLU A 97 0.06 1.56 -3.02
CA GLU A 97 -0.23 1.55 -4.46
C GLU A 97 -1.54 2.25 -4.85
N VAL A 98 -2.54 2.24 -3.98
CA VAL A 98 -3.81 2.95 -4.26
C VAL A 98 -3.61 4.45 -4.10
N ILE A 99 -2.89 4.86 -3.04
CA ILE A 99 -2.57 6.26 -2.77
C ILE A 99 -1.74 6.84 -3.92
N THR A 100 -0.70 6.15 -4.39
CA THR A 100 0.13 6.66 -5.49
C THR A 100 -0.63 6.83 -6.81
N LYS A 101 -1.59 5.94 -7.12
CA LYS A 101 -2.43 6.05 -8.33
C LYS A 101 -3.41 7.20 -8.25
N GLU A 102 -3.99 7.43 -7.07
CA GLU A 102 -4.92 8.54 -6.83
C GLU A 102 -4.17 9.88 -6.88
N ASP A 103 -2.99 9.95 -6.24
CA ASP A 103 -2.08 11.08 -6.30
C ASP A 103 -1.62 11.40 -7.73
N GLU A 104 -1.26 10.39 -8.53
CA GLU A 104 -0.86 10.60 -9.94
C GLU A 104 -2.00 11.19 -10.78
N LYS A 105 -3.23 10.75 -10.55
CA LYS A 105 -4.41 11.27 -11.24
C LYS A 105 -4.72 12.71 -10.81
N GLU A 106 -4.63 13.01 -9.52
CA GLU A 106 -4.80 14.37 -9.01
C GLU A 106 -3.72 15.31 -9.52
N ILE A 107 -2.44 14.90 -9.46
CA ILE A 107 -1.31 15.65 -10.03
C ILE A 107 -1.57 15.92 -11.52
N ARG A 108 -1.99 14.92 -12.29
CA ARG A 108 -2.30 15.09 -13.71
C ARG A 108 -3.41 16.11 -13.95
N ASN A 109 -4.51 16.04 -13.19
CA ASN A 109 -5.63 16.97 -13.31
C ASN A 109 -5.22 18.41 -12.94
N ASN A 110 -4.39 18.56 -11.92
CA ASN A 110 -3.90 19.86 -11.48
C ASN A 110 -2.93 20.45 -12.51
N VAL A 111 -1.98 19.66 -13.00
CA VAL A 111 -1.06 20.05 -14.08
C VAL A 111 -1.85 20.44 -15.34
N PHE A 112 -2.86 19.65 -15.72
CA PHE A 112 -3.73 19.96 -16.86
C PHE A 112 -4.43 21.32 -16.67
N SER A 113 -5.04 21.54 -15.50
CA SER A 113 -5.75 22.79 -15.20
C SER A 113 -4.82 24.01 -15.26
N ILE A 114 -3.61 23.90 -14.71
CA ILE A 114 -2.62 24.98 -14.73
C ILE A 114 -2.18 25.29 -16.17
N LEU A 115 -1.80 24.27 -16.95
CA LEU A 115 -1.32 24.47 -18.32
C LEU A 115 -2.43 24.98 -19.25
N LEU A 116 -3.67 24.50 -19.07
CA LEU A 116 -4.83 25.00 -19.80
C LEU A 116 -5.04 26.49 -19.52
N GLU A 117 -4.99 26.90 -18.26
CA GLU A 117 -5.14 28.31 -17.86
C GLU A 117 -4.03 29.20 -18.45
N GLN A 118 -2.78 28.71 -18.45
CA GLN A 118 -1.64 29.43 -19.01
C GLN A 118 -1.74 29.61 -20.53
N LEU A 119 -2.26 28.61 -21.25
CA LEU A 119 -2.22 28.55 -22.71
C LEU A 119 -3.53 28.96 -23.39
N ARG A 120 -4.69 28.93 -22.71
CA ARG A 120 -6.01 29.27 -23.30
C ARG A 120 -6.09 30.67 -23.90
N HIS A 121 -5.24 31.58 -23.42
CA HIS A 121 -5.17 32.96 -23.90
C HIS A 121 -4.39 33.07 -25.22
N LYS A 122 -3.56 32.07 -25.53
CA LYS A 122 -2.69 32.04 -26.72
C LYS A 122 -3.19 31.10 -27.80
N VAL A 123 -3.88 30.02 -27.42
CA VAL A 123 -4.34 28.96 -28.32
C VAL A 123 -5.82 28.70 -28.06
N ASP A 124 -6.58 28.49 -29.14
CA ASP A 124 -7.99 28.11 -28.99
C ASP A 124 -8.17 26.84 -28.17
N THR A 125 -9.08 26.89 -27.20
CA THR A 125 -9.34 25.79 -26.26
C THR A 125 -9.71 24.48 -26.97
N SER A 126 -10.40 24.56 -28.11
CA SER A 126 -10.78 23.39 -28.93
C SER A 126 -9.57 22.65 -29.50
N VAL A 127 -8.47 23.35 -29.77
CA VAL A 127 -7.20 22.80 -30.27
C VAL A 127 -6.27 22.45 -29.12
N LEU A 128 -6.22 23.29 -28.09
CA LEU A 128 -5.34 23.13 -26.94
C LEU A 128 -5.68 21.89 -26.09
N VAL A 129 -6.96 21.64 -25.82
CA VAL A 129 -7.40 20.51 -24.98
C VAL A 129 -6.91 19.14 -25.50
N PRO A 130 -7.10 18.77 -26.79
CA PRO A 130 -6.60 17.49 -27.29
C PRO A 130 -5.08 17.41 -27.28
N ILE A 131 -4.36 18.47 -27.67
CA ILE A 131 -2.88 18.50 -27.65
C ILE A 131 -2.36 18.31 -26.22
N LEU A 132 -2.94 19.01 -25.25
CA LEU A 132 -2.55 18.94 -23.85
C LEU A 132 -2.80 17.54 -23.27
N LYS A 133 -3.94 16.91 -23.60
CA LYS A 133 -4.23 15.52 -23.18
C LYS A 133 -3.21 14.55 -23.75
N ASP A 134 -2.93 14.62 -25.04
CA ASP A 134 -1.97 13.75 -25.70
C ASP A 134 -0.56 13.93 -25.13
N TYR A 135 -0.15 15.18 -24.90
CA TYR A 135 1.13 15.49 -24.28
C TYR A 135 1.25 14.88 -22.88
N LEU A 136 0.28 15.11 -21.99
CA LEU A 136 0.32 14.58 -20.62
C LEU A 136 0.24 13.05 -20.57
N ASN A 137 -0.44 12.41 -21.54
CA ASN A 137 -0.51 10.95 -21.64
C ASN A 137 0.83 10.32 -22.06
N LYS A 138 1.68 11.05 -22.78
CA LYS A 138 3.03 10.60 -23.17
C LYS A 138 4.05 10.76 -22.04
N GLN A 139 3.73 11.49 -20.98
CA GLN A 139 4.63 11.70 -19.85
C GLN A 139 4.63 10.50 -18.92
N ASN A 140 5.81 9.92 -18.68
CA ASN A 140 5.99 8.80 -17.75
C ASN A 140 5.66 9.19 -16.30
N LYS A 141 5.97 10.43 -15.90
CA LYS A 141 5.67 10.97 -14.57
C LYS A 141 5.49 12.47 -14.64
N LEU A 142 4.49 12.97 -13.94
CA LEU A 142 4.25 14.41 -13.78
C LEU A 142 4.75 14.87 -12.42
N GLU A 143 5.32 16.07 -12.40
CA GLU A 143 5.99 16.65 -11.24
C GLU A 143 5.66 18.14 -11.15
N TYR A 144 5.20 18.60 -9.99
CA TYR A 144 4.88 20.01 -9.78
C TYR A 144 6.06 20.94 -9.99
N ASN A 145 7.27 20.51 -9.64
CA ASN A 145 8.48 21.30 -9.84
C ASN A 145 8.66 21.74 -11.30
N LYS A 146 8.30 20.86 -12.25
CA LYS A 146 8.34 21.15 -13.69
C LYS A 146 7.22 22.08 -14.16
N VAL A 147 6.08 22.12 -13.44
CA VAL A 147 5.04 23.14 -13.66
C VAL A 147 5.54 24.50 -13.20
N PHE A 148 6.09 24.58 -11.99
CA PHE A 148 6.58 25.83 -11.40
C PHE A 148 7.80 26.40 -12.14
N SER A 149 8.65 25.55 -12.72
CA SER A 149 9.75 26.00 -13.58
C SER A 149 9.31 26.34 -15.01
N ASN A 150 8.00 26.29 -15.32
CA ASN A 150 7.41 26.48 -16.65
C ASN A 150 7.96 25.53 -17.72
N HIS A 151 8.58 24.43 -17.33
CA HIS A 151 9.20 23.49 -18.26
C HIS A 151 8.17 22.89 -19.24
N TYR A 152 7.06 22.37 -18.70
CA TYR A 152 5.98 21.82 -19.53
C TYR A 152 5.32 22.88 -20.44
N TYR A 153 5.26 24.12 -19.98
CA TYR A 153 4.69 25.22 -20.75
C TYR A 153 5.53 25.51 -22.01
N TYR A 154 6.87 25.54 -21.89
CA TYR A 154 7.73 25.76 -23.06
C TYR A 154 7.72 24.58 -24.03
N GLU A 155 7.74 23.33 -23.53
CA GLU A 155 7.61 22.14 -24.41
C GLU A 155 6.29 22.16 -25.19
N LEU A 156 5.18 22.55 -24.55
CA LEU A 156 3.89 22.70 -25.22
C LEU A 156 3.87 23.85 -26.22
N LEU A 157 4.54 24.96 -25.94
CA LEU A 157 4.67 26.05 -26.90
C LEU A 157 5.47 25.64 -28.13
N GLU A 158 6.54 24.85 -27.97
CA GLU A 158 7.28 24.30 -29.10
C GLU A 158 6.39 23.37 -29.93
N LEU A 159 5.65 22.46 -29.27
CA LEU A 159 4.72 21.55 -29.96
C LEU A 159 3.61 22.28 -30.74
N VAL A 160 3.09 23.37 -30.18
CA VAL A 160 2.05 24.18 -30.84
C VAL A 160 2.66 25.10 -31.90
N GLY A 161 3.85 25.65 -31.66
CA GLY A 161 4.52 26.59 -32.56
C GLY A 161 5.12 25.93 -33.80
N ASP A 162 5.60 24.68 -33.69
CA ASP A 162 6.21 23.93 -34.78
C ASP A 162 5.16 23.18 -35.64
N GLY A 163 3.94 23.00 -35.11
CA GLY A 163 2.86 22.23 -35.73
C GLY A 163 1.83 23.01 -36.56
N GLY A 164 1.93 24.33 -36.67
CA GLY A 164 0.98 25.18 -37.42
C GLY A 164 0.57 26.44 -36.66
N ASN A 165 0.19 27.50 -37.37
CA ASN A 165 -0.14 28.82 -36.79
C ASN A 165 -1.44 28.80 -35.93
N TYR A 166 -1.41 28.20 -34.74
CA TYR A 166 -2.53 28.17 -33.79
C TYR A 166 -2.47 29.28 -32.75
N LEU A 167 -1.42 30.10 -32.79
CA LEU A 167 -1.29 31.28 -31.95
C LEU A 167 -2.35 32.29 -32.39
N LYS A 168 -3.25 32.65 -31.48
CA LYS A 168 -4.09 33.84 -31.64
C LYS A 168 -3.16 35.02 -31.81
N LEU A 169 -3.06 35.54 -33.02
CA LEU A 169 -2.34 36.78 -33.31
C LEU A 169 -3.10 37.88 -32.55
N GLY A 170 -2.65 38.17 -31.33
CA GLY A 170 -3.14 39.32 -30.59
C GLY A 170 -2.76 40.55 -31.37
N GLU A 171 -3.76 41.30 -31.83
CA GLU A 171 -3.57 42.64 -32.37
C GLU A 171 -2.79 43.44 -31.33
N SER A 172 -1.50 43.67 -31.59
CA SER A 172 -0.71 44.62 -30.85
C SER A 172 -1.29 46.00 -31.16
N GLU A 173 -2.09 46.55 -30.25
CA GLU A 173 -2.40 47.98 -30.27
C GLU A 173 -1.06 48.73 -30.25
N LYS A 174 -0.69 49.26 -31.41
CA LYS A 174 0.36 50.27 -31.54
C LYS A 174 -0.05 51.45 -30.67
N ILE A 175 0.60 51.60 -29.52
CA ILE A 175 0.63 52.88 -28.83
C ILE A 175 1.45 53.81 -29.71
N THR A 176 0.77 54.63 -30.51
CA THR A 176 1.38 55.77 -31.20
C THR A 176 1.79 56.82 -30.18
N SER A 177 2.99 57.35 -30.41
CA SER A 177 3.74 58.36 -29.64
C SER A 177 2.97 59.61 -29.24
#